data_AF-A0A5F0KBC6-F1
#
_entry.id   AF-A0A5F0KBC6-F1
#
_cell.length_a   1.000
_cell.length_b   1.000
_cell.length_c   1.000
_cell.angle_alpha   90.00
_cell.angle_beta   90.00
_cell.angle_gamma   90.00
#
_symmetry.space_group_name_H-M   'P 1'
#
loop_
_entity.id
_entity.type
_entity.pdbx_description
1 polymer ?
#
loop_
_entity_poly.entity_id
_entity_poly.type
_entity_poly.pdbx_seq_one_letter_code
_entity_poly.pdbx_strand_id
1 'polypeptide(L)'
;MIERIVAGLLSAVLWLGVWLSPMLLTMAMSSLVVWGWLGADYLVSHITMVLALAAGLGLLPACWLSERVRRRHGLLRFHGMLMNNRELNQPPSRPLP
;
A
#
# COMPACT_ATOMS: atom_id res chain seq x y z
N MET A 1 -3.08 -24.74 13.86
CA MET A 1 -3.12 -23.46 14.61
C MET A 1 -2.10 -22.45 14.08
N ILE A 2 -0.84 -22.87 13.92
CA ILE A 2 0.25 -22.06 13.33
C ILE A 2 -0.11 -21.53 11.93
N GLU A 3 -0.66 -22.35 11.04
CA GLU A 3 -1.04 -21.93 9.68
C GLU A 3 -2.05 -20.78 9.65
N ARG A 4 -3.01 -20.75 10.59
CA ARG A 4 -3.97 -19.64 10.73
C ARG A 4 -3.30 -18.35 11.18
N ILE A 5 -2.33 -18.45 12.08
CA ILE A 5 -1.55 -17.29 12.57
C ILE A 5 -0.69 -16.73 11.44
N VAL A 6 0.00 -17.62 10.70
CA VAL A 6 0.84 -17.24 9.57
C VAL A 6 0.01 -16.60 8.46
N ALA A 7 -1.15 -17.17 8.12
CA ALA A 7 -2.07 -16.57 7.14
C ALA A 7 -2.58 -15.19 7.59
N GLY A 8 -2.92 -15.04 8.87
CA GLY A 8 -3.31 -13.77 9.47
C GLY A 8 -2.19 -12.72 9.37
N LEU A 9 -0.97 -13.10 9.75
CA LEU A 9 0.20 -12.22 9.71
C LEU A 9 0.54 -11.78 8.28
N LEU A 10 0.55 -12.71 7.31
CA LEU A 10 0.74 -12.41 5.90
C LEU A 10 -0.30 -11.42 5.38
N SER A 11 -1.57 -11.62 5.73
CA SER A 11 -2.64 -10.70 5.34
C SER A 11 -2.44 -9.30 5.93
N ALA A 12 -1.99 -9.21 7.19
CA ALA A 12 -1.74 -7.94 7.86
C ALA A 12 -0.56 -7.20 7.23
N VAL A 13 0.54 -7.90 6.93
CA VAL A 13 1.71 -7.33 6.25
C VAL A 13 1.36 -6.83 4.85
N LEU A 14 0.59 -7.61 4.10
CA LEU A 14 0.13 -7.20 2.76
C LEU A 14 -0.77 -5.96 2.82
N TRP A 15 -1.70 -5.91 3.78
CA TRP A 15 -2.53 -4.73 4.02
C TRP A 15 -1.69 -3.51 4.38
N LEU A 16 -0.71 -3.70 5.26
CA LEU A 16 0.17 -2.64 5.70
C LEU A 16 1.02 -2.13 4.53
N GLY A 17 1.54 -3.00 3.67
CA GLY A 17 2.26 -2.61 2.45
C GLY A 17 1.38 -1.83 1.46
N VAL A 18 0.12 -2.22 1.31
CA VAL A 18 -0.86 -1.52 0.47
C VAL A 18 -1.19 -0.13 1.02
N TRP A 19 -1.22 0.04 2.34
CA TRP A 19 -1.40 1.35 2.99
C TRP A 19 -0.15 2.22 2.96
N LEU A 20 1.00 1.61 3.20
CA LEU A 20 2.28 2.31 3.32
C LEU A 20 2.76 2.82 1.96
N SER A 21 2.51 2.08 0.88
CA SER A 21 2.93 2.46 -0.48
C SER A 21 2.43 3.85 -0.92
N PRO A 22 1.11 4.16 -0.89
CA PRO A 22 0.63 5.48 -1.27
C PRO A 22 1.09 6.58 -0.30
N MET A 23 1.21 6.31 1.00
CA MET A 23 1.73 7.28 1.96
C MET A 23 3.20 7.63 1.72
N LEU A 24 4.05 6.62 1.50
CA LEU A 24 5.46 6.84 1.19
C LEU A 24 5.62 7.56 -0.15
N LEU A 25 4.79 7.22 -1.14
CA LEU A 25 4.81 7.87 -2.44
C LEU A 25 4.43 9.35 -2.33
N THR A 26 3.38 9.69 -1.58
CA THR A 26 3.01 11.11 -1.38
C THR A 26 4.08 11.84 -0.59
N MET A 27 4.66 11.23 0.45
CA MET A 27 5.77 11.82 1.21
C MET A 27 6.98 12.10 0.33
N ALA A 28 7.37 11.16 -0.53
CA ALA A 28 8.47 11.33 -1.47
C ALA A 28 8.18 12.45 -2.49
N MET A 29 6.99 12.43 -3.10
CA MET A 29 6.58 13.45 -4.06
C MET A 29 6.52 14.85 -3.44
N SER A 30 5.92 14.99 -2.26
CA SER A 30 5.87 16.26 -1.53
C SER A 30 7.26 16.75 -1.16
N SER A 31 8.16 15.85 -0.75
CA SER A 31 9.56 16.21 -0.46
C SER A 31 10.28 16.71 -1.70
N LEU A 32 10.10 16.05 -2.86
CA LEU A 32 10.69 16.49 -4.13
C LEU A 32 10.13 17.83 -4.60
N VAL A 33 8.82 18.07 -4.45
CA VAL A 33 8.19 19.35 -4.80
C VAL A 33 8.69 20.48 -3.92
N VAL A 34 8.74 20.28 -2.60
CA VAL A 34 9.24 21.28 -1.66
C VAL A 34 10.73 21.53 -1.89
N TRP A 35 11.52 20.48 -2.10
CA TRP A 35 12.93 20.63 -2.43
C TRP A 35 13.15 21.42 -3.72
N GLY A 36 12.39 21.11 -4.77
CA GLY A 36 12.52 21.77 -6.07
C GLY A 36 12.03 23.21 -6.10
N TRP A 37 11.04 23.57 -5.28
CA TRP A 37 10.42 24.90 -5.30
C TRP A 37 10.94 25.84 -4.20
N LEU A 38 11.10 25.31 -2.98
CA LEU A 38 11.42 26.08 -1.77
C LEU A 38 12.87 25.87 -1.32
N GLY A 39 13.56 24.89 -1.89
CA GLY A 39 14.95 24.58 -1.58
C GLY A 39 15.12 23.59 -0.43
N ALA A 40 16.36 23.09 -0.29
CA ALA A 40 16.72 22.07 0.69
C ALA A 40 16.60 22.58 2.14
N ASP A 41 17.02 23.81 2.40
CA ASP A 41 17.03 24.38 3.75
C ASP A 41 15.62 24.48 4.33
N TYR A 42 14.65 24.88 3.51
CA TYR A 42 13.24 24.94 3.92
C TYR A 42 12.66 23.55 4.16
N LEU A 43 12.97 22.57 3.30
CA LEU A 43 12.51 21.19 3.47
C LEU A 43 13.02 20.60 4.78
N VAL A 44 14.30 20.79 5.11
CA VAL A 44 14.90 20.26 6.33
C VAL A 44 14.31 20.94 7.57
N SER A 45 14.12 22.26 7.54
CA SER A 45 13.56 22.99 8.69
C SER A 45 12.08 22.68 8.94
N HIS A 46 11.32 22.29 7.92
CA HIS A 46 9.89 21.99 8.01
C HIS A 46 9.56 20.52 7.71
N ILE A 47 10.53 19.62 7.81
CA ILE A 47 10.39 18.23 7.35
C ILE A 47 9.19 17.52 8.00
N THR A 48 8.97 17.73 9.29
CA THR A 48 7.83 17.17 10.04
C THR A 48 6.49 17.66 9.51
N MET A 49 6.38 18.96 9.18
CA MET A 49 5.15 19.54 8.63
C MET A 49 4.89 19.02 7.22
N VAL A 50 5.91 18.98 6.37
CA VAL A 50 5.81 18.46 4.99
C VAL A 50 5.39 17.00 5.00
N LEU A 51 6.02 16.18 5.85
CA LEU A 51 5.69 14.76 6.00
C LEU A 51 4.29 14.55 6.57
N ALA A 52 3.86 15.34 7.56
CA ALA A 52 2.50 15.24 8.12
C ALA A 52 1.42 15.59 7.09
N LEU A 53 1.61 16.66 6.32
CA LEU A 53 0.69 17.04 5.24
C LEU A 53 0.68 15.99 4.14
N ALA A 54 1.84 15.49 3.74
CA ALA A 54 1.95 14.47 2.71
C ALA A 54 1.34 13.12 3.14
N ALA A 55 1.48 12.74 4.41
CA ALA A 55 0.83 11.57 4.98
C ALA A 55 -0.69 11.74 5.01
N GLY A 56 -1.19 12.92 5.39
CA GLY A 56 -2.61 13.26 5.36
C GLY A 56 -3.19 13.18 3.94
N LEU A 57 -2.48 13.72 2.95
CA LEU A 57 -2.87 13.61 1.53
C LEU A 57 -2.80 12.17 1.01
N GLY A 58 -1.81 11.38 1.45
CA GLY A 58 -1.64 9.97 1.10
C GLY A 58 -2.70 9.04 1.68
N LEU A 59 -3.43 9.50 2.70
CA LEU A 59 -4.50 8.74 3.36
C LEU A 59 -5.71 8.52 2.44
N LEU A 60 -6.02 9.51 1.57
CA LEU A 60 -7.09 9.40 0.58
C LEU A 60 -6.86 8.27 -0.44
N PRO A 61 -5.73 8.21 -1.18
CA PRO A 61 -5.45 7.12 -2.08
C PRO A 61 -5.26 5.78 -1.34
N ALA A 62 -4.76 5.78 -0.09
CA ALA A 62 -4.68 4.58 0.73
C ALA A 62 -6.08 3.99 1.02
N CYS A 63 -7.03 4.82 1.48
CA CYS A 63 -8.41 4.41 1.70
C CYS A 63 -9.09 3.95 0.41
N TRP A 64 -8.89 4.66 -0.70
CA TRP A 64 -9.45 4.27 -1.99
C TRP A 64 -8.89 2.94 -2.50
N LEU A 65 -7.58 2.74 -2.40
CA LEU A 65 -6.93 1.49 -2.79
C LEU A 65 -7.42 0.33 -1.91
N SER A 66 -7.61 0.58 -0.62
CA SER A 66 -8.18 -0.38 0.33
C SER A 66 -9.58 -0.84 -0.07
N GLU A 67 -10.46 0.13 -0.34
CA GLU A 67 -11.83 -0.12 -0.80
C GLU A 67 -11.82 -0.91 -2.12
N ARG A 68 -10.93 -0.55 -3.04
CA ARG A 68 -10.81 -1.20 -4.36
C ARG A 68 -10.30 -2.64 -4.25
N VAL A 69 -9.28 -2.89 -3.43
CA VAL A 69 -8.73 -4.24 -3.18
C VAL A 69 -9.80 -5.13 -2.53
N ARG A 70 -10.55 -4.57 -1.56
CA ARG A 70 -11.65 -5.27 -0.89
C ARG A 70 -12.79 -5.64 -1.84
N ARG A 71 -13.20 -4.73 -2.73
CA ARG A 71 -14.35 -4.95 -3.63
C ARG A 71 -14.04 -5.82 -4.85
N ARG A 72 -12.80 -5.79 -5.38
CA ARG A 72 -12.52 -6.36 -6.72
C ARG A 72 -11.74 -7.68 -6.71
N HIS A 73 -10.76 -7.87 -5.84
CA HIS A 73 -9.80 -8.97 -6.00
C HIS A 73 -9.64 -9.84 -4.75
N GLY A 74 -9.79 -9.29 -3.54
CA GLY A 74 -9.30 -9.94 -2.33
C GLY A 74 -7.76 -9.89 -2.26
N LEU A 75 -7.22 -9.84 -1.04
CA LEU A 75 -5.80 -9.56 -0.82
C LEU A 75 -4.85 -10.54 -1.50
N LEU A 76 -5.17 -11.83 -1.44
CA LEU A 76 -4.35 -12.91 -1.98
C LEU A 76 -4.24 -12.86 -3.50
N ARG A 77 -5.35 -12.54 -4.18
CA ARG A 77 -5.38 -12.41 -5.64
C ARG A 77 -4.64 -11.16 -6.10
N PHE A 78 -4.75 -10.07 -5.35
CA PHE A 78 -3.97 -8.84 -5.62
C PHE A 78 -2.47 -9.09 -5.45
N HIS A 79 -2.06 -9.80 -4.40
CA HIS A 79 -0.67 -10.23 -4.21
C HIS A 79 -0.19 -11.16 -5.33
N GLY A 80 -1.00 -12.15 -5.72
CA GLY A 80 -0.72 -13.04 -6.85
C GLY A 80 -0.55 -12.29 -8.17
N MET A 81 -1.36 -11.25 -8.40
CA MET A 81 -1.25 -10.37 -9.58
C MET A 81 0.04 -9.53 -9.54
N LEU A 82 0.42 -9.00 -8.38
CA LEU A 82 1.66 -8.24 -8.17
C LEU A 82 2.93 -9.08 -8.38
N MET A 83 2.92 -10.33 -7.90
CA MET A 83 4.03 -11.25 -8.11
C MET A 83 3.99 -11.97 -9.47
N ASN A 84 3.04 -11.62 -10.34
CA ASN A 84 2.80 -12.32 -11.61
C ASN A 84 2.68 -13.85 -11.45
N ASN A 85 2.17 -14.30 -10.31
CA ASN A 85 2.03 -15.71 -9.97
C ASN A 85 0.65 -16.20 -10.42
N ARG A 86 0.65 -17.02 -11.48
CA ARG A 86 -0.58 -17.62 -12.05
C ARG A 86 -1.29 -18.55 -11.07
N GLU A 87 -0.55 -19.25 -10.22
CA GLU A 87 -1.10 -20.23 -9.27
C GLU A 87 -1.98 -19.57 -8.19
N LEU A 88 -1.58 -18.38 -7.73
CA LEU A 88 -2.36 -17.57 -6.77
C LEU A 88 -3.52 -16.80 -7.44
N ASN A 89 -3.54 -16.74 -8.78
CA ASN A 89 -4.53 -16.01 -9.57
C ASN A 89 -5.69 -16.91 -10.05
N GLN A 90 -5.52 -18.23 -9.99
CA GLN A 90 -6.57 -19.17 -10.34
C GLN A 90 -7.57 -19.28 -9.19
N PRO A 91 -8.89 -19.19 -9.47
CA PRO A 91 -9.89 -19.58 -8.47
C PRO A 91 -9.66 -21.04 -8.09
N PRO A 92 -9.92 -21.45 -6.83
CA PRO A 92 -9.80 -22.84 -6.43
C PRO A 92 -10.57 -23.69 -7.43
N SER A 93 -9.84 -24.55 -8.14
CA SER A 93 -10.41 -25.48 -9.12
C SER A 93 -11.49 -26.27 -8.40
N ARG A 94 -12.74 -26.06 -8.84
CA ARG A 94 -13.91 -26.80 -8.38
C ARG A 94 -13.54 -28.29 -8.43
N PRO A 95 -13.67 -29.07 -7.34
CA PRO A 95 -13.58 -30.51 -7.46
C PRO A 95 -14.62 -30.93 -8.49
N LEU A 96 -14.18 -31.55 -9.58
CA LEU A 96 -15.10 -32.18 -10.53
C LEU A 96 -15.84 -33.30 -9.76
N PRO A 97 -17.18 -33.40 -9.95
CA PRO A 97 -17.98 -34.46 -9.34
C PRO A 97 -17.58 -35.86 -9.82
#